data_AF-A0A3C0QKC5-F1
#
_entry.id   AF-A0A3C0QKC5-F1
#
_cell.length_a   1.000
_cell.length_b   1.000
_cell.length_c   1.000
_cell.angle_alpha   90.00
_cell.angle_beta   90.00
_cell.angle_gamma   90.00
#
_symmetry.space_group_name_H-M   'P 1'
#
loop_
_entity.id
_entity.type
_entity.pdbx_description
1 polymer ?
#
loop_
_entity_poly.entity_id
_entity_poly.type
_entity_poly.pdbx_seq_one_letter_code
_entity_poly.pdbx_strand_id
1 'polypeptide(L)'
;MNKKEFIDSLLKYLRGIPGDEEQDIISDFEEYFEMGKKDGRTEENIAESLGNPKALANQLRAGIMVARVEKETTAINITRAVLASLGLGFFNLIFILGPFLGIAGVLAGLFAAAIGITAGGITGLLGTI
;
A
#
# COMPACT_ATOMS: atom_id res chain seq x y z
N MET A 1 -24.22 -8.92 35.49
CA MET A 1 -23.72 -7.56 35.21
C MET A 1 -24.77 -6.88 34.37
N ASN A 2 -25.06 -5.61 34.66
CA ASN A 2 -26.02 -4.84 33.87
C ASN A 2 -25.36 -4.26 32.60
N LYS A 3 -26.15 -3.64 31.72
CA LYS A 3 -25.65 -3.05 30.46
C LYS A 3 -24.46 -2.12 30.69
N LYS A 4 -24.60 -1.21 31.66
CA LYS A 4 -23.57 -0.20 31.96
C LYS A 4 -22.26 -0.84 32.42
N GLU A 5 -22.32 -1.79 33.34
CA GLU A 5 -21.14 -2.51 33.84
C GLU A 5 -20.40 -3.28 32.73
N PHE A 6 -21.16 -3.88 31.80
CA PHE A 6 -20.61 -4.61 30.66
C PHE A 6 -19.86 -3.65 29.73
N ILE A 7 -20.51 -2.55 29.32
CA ILE A 7 -19.95 -1.55 28.40
C ILE A 7 -18.73 -0.86 29.02
N ASP A 8 -18.81 -0.42 30.28
CA ASP A 8 -17.68 0.20 30.99
C ASP A 8 -16.48 -0.75 31.08
N SER A 9 -16.73 -2.05 31.29
CA SER A 9 -15.69 -3.07 31.29
C SER A 9 -15.10 -3.28 29.90
N LEU A 10 -15.93 -3.37 28.86
CA LEU A 10 -15.51 -3.56 27.48
C LEU A 10 -14.61 -2.39 27.02
N LEU A 11 -15.04 -1.14 27.26
CA LEU A 11 -14.29 0.10 27.04
C LEU A 11 -12.89 0.05 27.65
N LYS A 12 -12.78 -0.39 28.90
CA LYS A 12 -11.49 -0.47 29.60
C LYS A 12 -10.49 -1.39 28.88
N TYR A 13 -10.98 -2.43 28.22
CA TYR A 13 -10.15 -3.41 27.51
C TYR A 13 -9.98 -3.12 26.01
N LEU A 14 -10.83 -2.28 25.41
CA LEU A 14 -10.68 -1.79 24.03
C LEU A 14 -9.64 -0.67 23.87
N ARG A 15 -9.06 -0.16 24.96
CA ARG A 15 -8.01 0.87 24.94
C ARG A 15 -6.91 0.56 23.90
N GLY A 16 -6.65 1.53 23.03
CA GLY A 16 -5.64 1.46 21.97
C GLY A 16 -6.21 1.15 20.58
N ILE A 17 -7.52 0.94 20.48
CA ILE A 17 -8.27 1.01 19.21
C ILE A 17 -8.51 2.50 18.86
N PRO A 18 -8.57 2.87 17.57
CA PRO A 18 -9.02 4.19 17.13
C PRO A 18 -10.39 4.56 17.71
N GLY A 19 -10.59 5.83 18.09
CA GLY A 19 -11.80 6.25 18.80
C GLY A 19 -13.09 6.16 18.00
N ASP A 20 -13.00 6.18 16.67
CA ASP A 20 -14.09 5.94 15.74
C ASP A 20 -14.55 4.47 15.78
N GLU A 21 -13.62 3.52 15.62
CA GLU A 21 -13.93 2.09 15.73
C GLU A 21 -14.45 1.71 17.13
N GLU A 22 -13.90 2.33 18.18
CA GLU A 22 -14.38 2.11 19.55
C GLU A 22 -15.85 2.54 19.73
N GLN A 23 -16.24 3.69 19.17
CA GLN A 23 -17.62 4.17 19.22
C GLN A 23 -18.57 3.28 18.44
N ASP A 24 -18.17 2.84 17.25
CA ASP A 24 -18.98 1.93 16.42
C ASP A 24 -19.24 0.61 17.17
N ILE A 25 -18.20 0.01 17.76
CA ILE A 25 -18.32 -1.21 18.55
C ILE A 25 -19.28 -1.03 19.72
N ILE A 26 -19.21 0.11 20.43
CA ILE A 26 -20.09 0.37 21.58
C ILE A 26 -21.53 0.56 21.12
N SER A 27 -21.75 1.30 20.04
CA SER A 27 -23.09 1.50 19.47
C SER A 27 -23.75 0.16 19.12
N ASP A 28 -23.00 -0.76 18.51
CA ASP A 28 -23.50 -2.10 18.17
C ASP A 28 -23.95 -2.89 19.42
N PHE A 29 -23.15 -2.86 20.49
CA PHE A 29 -23.51 -3.54 21.74
C PHE A 29 -24.68 -2.84 22.44
N GLU A 30 -24.73 -1.51 22.44
CA GLU A 30 -25.86 -0.77 23.00
C GLU A 30 -27.17 -1.14 22.30
N GLU A 31 -27.16 -1.24 20.97
CA GLU A 31 -28.29 -1.67 20.17
C GLU A 31 -28.67 -3.13 20.48
N TYR A 32 -27.68 -4.01 20.62
CA TYR A 32 -27.90 -5.41 21.00
C TYR A 32 -28.62 -5.55 22.36
N PHE A 33 -28.22 -4.76 23.36
CA PHE A 33 -28.91 -4.72 24.65
C PHE A 33 -30.35 -4.18 24.52
N GLU A 34 -30.58 -3.14 23.72
CA GLU A 34 -31.93 -2.61 23.49
C GLU A 34 -32.83 -3.63 22.77
N MET A 35 -32.30 -4.38 21.81
CA MET A 35 -33.03 -5.46 21.14
C MET A 35 -33.40 -6.57 22.12
N GLY A 36 -32.42 -7.06 22.91
CA GLY A 36 -32.70 -8.12 23.88
C GLY A 36 -33.72 -7.71 24.94
N LYS A 37 -33.74 -6.42 25.33
CA LYS A 37 -34.74 -5.86 26.23
C LYS A 37 -36.14 -5.83 25.60
N LYS A 38 -36.25 -5.47 24.31
CA LYS A 38 -37.53 -5.53 23.57
C LYS A 38 -38.07 -6.96 23.48
N ASP A 39 -37.18 -7.94 23.40
CA ASP A 39 -37.52 -9.36 23.41
C ASP A 39 -37.87 -9.91 24.81
N GLY A 40 -37.93 -9.04 25.84
CA GLY A 40 -38.29 -9.40 27.21
C GLY A 40 -37.16 -10.06 28.00
N ARG A 41 -35.92 -10.03 27.51
CA ARG A 41 -34.74 -10.53 28.25
C ARG A 41 -34.25 -9.49 29.24
N THR A 42 -33.76 -9.94 30.39
CA THR A 42 -33.09 -9.07 31.36
C THR A 42 -31.68 -8.71 30.89
N GLU A 43 -31.15 -7.57 31.32
CA GLU A 43 -29.80 -7.14 30.97
C GLU A 43 -28.75 -8.16 31.42
N GLU A 44 -28.96 -8.80 32.57
CA GLU A 44 -28.08 -9.83 33.09
C GLU A 44 -27.99 -11.04 32.15
N ASN A 45 -29.13 -11.49 31.61
CA ASN A 45 -29.18 -12.61 30.67
C ASN A 45 -28.53 -12.27 29.32
N ILE A 46 -28.64 -11.01 28.89
CA ILE A 46 -27.98 -10.52 27.67
C ILE A 46 -26.47 -10.50 27.88
N ALA A 47 -26.00 -9.92 28.98
CA ALA A 47 -24.57 -9.87 29.30
C ALA A 47 -23.97 -11.26 29.50
N GLU A 48 -24.69 -12.20 30.11
CA GLU A 48 -24.27 -13.60 30.23
C GLU A 48 -24.11 -14.27 28.86
N SER A 49 -24.99 -13.96 27.91
CA SER A 49 -24.89 -14.47 26.54
C SER A 49 -23.71 -13.90 25.77
N LEU A 50 -23.33 -12.64 26.06
CA LEU A 50 -22.14 -12.00 25.50
C LEU A 50 -20.84 -12.53 26.15
N GLY A 51 -20.93 -13.08 27.36
CA GLY A 51 -19.82 -13.70 28.06
C GLY A 51 -18.88 -12.69 28.72
N ASN A 52 -17.58 -12.96 28.69
CA ASN A 52 -16.59 -12.16 29.41
C ASN A 52 -16.15 -10.92 28.59
N PRO A 53 -16.37 -9.68 29.08
CA PRO A 53 -16.03 -8.45 28.34
C PRO A 53 -14.54 -8.34 27.98
N LYS A 54 -13.65 -8.86 28.84
CA LYS A 54 -12.19 -8.82 28.58
C LYS A 54 -11.81 -9.76 27.44
N ALA A 55 -12.36 -10.97 27.43
CA ALA A 55 -12.10 -11.92 26.35
C ALA A 55 -12.62 -11.39 25.01
N LEU A 56 -13.83 -10.84 25.02
CA LEU A 56 -14.46 -10.24 23.85
C LEU A 56 -13.65 -9.06 23.31
N ALA A 57 -13.23 -8.12 24.16
CA ALA A 57 -12.37 -7.01 23.76
C ALA A 57 -11.05 -7.48 23.14
N ASN A 58 -10.40 -8.50 23.71
CA ASN A 58 -9.17 -9.05 23.15
C ASN A 58 -9.39 -9.67 21.75
N GLN A 59 -10.52 -10.35 21.56
CA GLN A 59 -10.88 -10.93 20.27
C GLN A 59 -11.12 -9.85 19.20
N LEU A 60 -11.88 -8.80 19.55
CA LEU A 60 -12.12 -7.66 18.67
C LEU A 60 -10.80 -6.97 18.27
N ARG A 61 -9.92 -6.71 19.25
CA ARG A 61 -8.59 -6.12 19.00
C ARG A 61 -7.74 -6.97 18.08
N ALA A 62 -7.74 -8.29 18.27
CA ALA A 62 -6.99 -9.18 17.40
C ALA A 62 -7.51 -9.12 15.96
N GLY A 63 -8.84 -9.12 15.77
CA GLY A 63 -9.47 -9.01 14.45
C GLY A 63 -9.11 -7.70 13.74
N ILE A 64 -9.22 -6.57 14.44
CA ILE A 64 -8.87 -5.24 13.91
C ILE A 64 -7.40 -5.17 13.52
N MET A 65 -6.50 -5.66 14.37
CA MET A 65 -5.07 -5.64 14.11
C MET A 65 -4.71 -6.47 12.88
N VAL A 66 -5.30 -7.68 12.75
CA VAL A 66 -5.08 -8.55 11.58
C VAL A 66 -5.58 -7.87 10.31
N ALA A 67 -6.81 -7.34 10.32
CA ALA A 67 -7.39 -6.65 9.17
C ALA A 67 -6.54 -5.45 8.73
N ARG A 68 -5.98 -4.69 9.69
CA ARG A 68 -5.09 -3.56 9.40
C ARG A 68 -3.78 -4.02 8.77
N VAL A 69 -3.15 -5.07 9.31
CA VAL A 69 -1.88 -5.60 8.77
C VAL A 69 -2.07 -6.13 7.35
N GLU A 70 -3.13 -6.89 7.07
CA GLU A 70 -3.41 -7.38 5.72
C GLU A 70 -3.60 -6.24 4.72
N LYS A 71 -4.32 -5.19 5.13
CA LYS A 71 -4.56 -4.03 4.27
C LYS A 71 -3.27 -3.26 3.95
N GLU A 72 -2.43 -2.98 4.95
CA GLU A 72 -1.18 -2.24 4.73
C GLU A 72 -0.15 -3.06 3.96
N THR A 73 0.03 -4.35 4.30
CA THR A 73 0.99 -5.21 3.61
C THR A 73 0.62 -5.44 2.15
N THR A 74 -0.67 -5.54 1.83
CA THR A 74 -1.15 -5.66 0.45
C THR A 74 -0.80 -4.42 -0.38
N ALA A 75 -1.07 -3.21 0.14
CA ALA A 75 -0.79 -1.97 -0.57
C ALA A 75 0.73 -1.73 -0.78
N ILE A 76 1.54 -2.00 0.24
CA ILE A 76 3.00 -1.87 0.19
C ILE A 76 3.60 -2.88 -0.80
N ASN A 77 3.12 -4.13 -0.79
CA ASN A 77 3.63 -5.15 -1.70
C ASN A 77 3.30 -4.85 -3.16
N ILE A 78 2.09 -4.37 -3.45
CA ILE A 78 1.68 -3.99 -4.81
C ILE A 78 2.52 -2.81 -5.31
N THR A 79 2.62 -1.73 -4.53
CA THR A 79 3.39 -0.54 -4.93
C THR A 79 4.88 -0.86 -5.13
N ARG A 80 5.47 -1.68 -4.25
CA ARG A 80 6.84 -2.16 -4.41
C ARG A 80 7.02 -3.01 -5.67
N ALA A 81 6.08 -3.90 -5.98
CA ALA A 81 6.12 -4.71 -7.19
C ALA A 81 6.05 -3.82 -8.45
N VAL A 82 5.13 -2.85 -8.48
CA VAL A 82 5.02 -1.89 -9.60
C VAL A 82 6.32 -1.09 -9.77
N LEU A 83 6.86 -0.54 -8.69
CA LEU A 83 8.11 0.23 -8.74
C LEU A 83 9.30 -0.64 -9.19
N ALA A 84 9.38 -1.89 -8.72
CA ALA A 84 10.41 -2.83 -9.16
C ALA A 84 10.27 -3.17 -10.64
N SER A 85 9.05 -3.43 -11.14
CA SER A 85 8.79 -3.69 -12.56
C SER A 85 9.16 -2.50 -13.44
N LEU A 86 8.81 -1.27 -13.02
CA LEU A 86 9.21 -0.05 -13.73
C LEU A 86 10.73 0.13 -13.71
N GLY A 87 11.35 -0.02 -12.53
CA GLY A 87 12.79 0.10 -12.34
C GLY A 87 13.58 -0.90 -13.18
N LEU A 88 13.11 -2.16 -13.27
CA LEU A 88 13.70 -3.19 -14.13
C LEU A 88 13.60 -2.81 -15.61
N GLY A 89 12.46 -2.26 -16.04
CA GLY A 89 12.27 -1.75 -17.40
C GLY A 89 13.26 -0.62 -17.74
N PHE A 90 13.36 0.39 -16.88
CA PHE A 90 14.32 1.49 -17.06
C PHE A 90 15.78 1.03 -16.98
N PHE A 91 16.11 0.12 -16.07
CA PHE A 91 17.44 -0.47 -15.98
C PHE A 91 17.83 -1.17 -17.28
N ASN A 92 16.93 -1.98 -17.84
CA ASN A 92 17.14 -2.64 -19.11
C ASN A 92 17.29 -1.62 -20.26
N LEU A 93 16.46 -0.56 -20.26
CA LEU A 93 16.57 0.51 -21.25
C LEU A 93 17.94 1.18 -21.21
N ILE A 94 18.43 1.60 -20.05
CA ILE A 94 19.75 2.26 -19.94
C ILE A 94 20.87 1.30 -20.37
N PHE A 95 20.79 0.05 -19.93
CA PHE A 95 21.82 -0.96 -20.20
C PHE A 95 21.93 -1.33 -21.68
N ILE A 96 20.80 -1.38 -22.41
CA ILE A 96 20.78 -1.64 -23.85
C ILE A 96 21.06 -0.36 -24.65
N LEU A 97 20.37 0.73 -24.31
CA LEU A 97 20.39 1.97 -25.08
C LEU A 97 21.74 2.67 -24.99
N GLY A 98 22.42 2.63 -23.84
CA GLY A 98 23.73 3.26 -23.64
C GLY A 98 24.79 2.76 -24.65
N PRO A 99 25.10 1.45 -24.66
CA PRO A 99 26.00 0.86 -25.66
C PRO A 99 25.52 1.06 -27.09
N PHE A 100 24.21 0.94 -27.35
CA PHE A 100 23.64 1.15 -28.68
C PHE A 100 23.92 2.57 -29.20
N LEU A 101 23.64 3.60 -28.40
CA LEU A 101 23.91 5.00 -28.76
C LEU A 101 25.40 5.27 -28.89
N GLY A 102 26.24 4.65 -28.06
CA GLY A 102 27.70 4.74 -28.18
C GLY A 102 28.19 4.22 -29.52
N ILE A 103 27.76 3.03 -29.93
CA ILE A 103 28.12 2.44 -31.23
C ILE A 103 27.56 3.28 -32.38
N ALA A 104 26.29 3.69 -32.31
CA ALA A 104 25.66 4.52 -33.34
C ALA A 104 26.39 5.86 -33.50
N GLY A 105 26.79 6.49 -32.40
CA GLY A 105 27.55 7.75 -32.41
C GLY A 105 28.93 7.60 -33.04
N VAL A 106 29.66 6.52 -32.74
CA VAL A 106 30.96 6.21 -33.37
C VAL A 106 30.78 6.04 -34.88
N LEU A 107 29.78 5.26 -35.30
CA LEU A 107 29.50 5.05 -36.73
C LEU A 107 29.16 6.36 -37.44
N ALA A 108 28.25 7.16 -36.87
CA ALA A 108 27.89 8.46 -37.42
C ALA A 108 29.10 9.40 -37.54
N GLY A 109 29.98 9.41 -36.53
CA GLY A 109 31.22 10.19 -36.54
C GLY A 109 32.18 9.77 -37.65
N LEU A 110 32.36 8.46 -37.86
CA LEU A 110 33.19 7.93 -38.95
C LEU A 110 32.64 8.30 -40.34
N PHE A 111 31.31 8.21 -40.52
CA PHE A 111 30.66 8.64 -41.77
C PHE A 111 30.86 10.13 -42.02
N ALA A 112 30.65 10.97 -41.01
CA ALA A 112 30.85 12.42 -41.11
C ALA A 112 32.31 12.77 -41.44
N ALA A 113 33.27 12.09 -40.80
CA ALA A 113 34.70 12.27 -41.07
C ALA A 113 35.05 11.87 -42.51
N ALA A 114 34.54 10.74 -42.99
CA ALA A 114 34.75 10.29 -44.36
C ALA A 114 34.24 11.32 -45.38
N ILE A 115 33.00 11.80 -45.21
CA ILE A 115 32.41 12.83 -46.07
C ILE A 115 33.25 14.12 -46.04
N GLY A 116 33.67 14.55 -44.85
CA GLY A 116 34.50 15.75 -44.68
C GLY A 116 35.84 15.64 -45.39
N ILE A 117 36.53 14.50 -45.26
CA ILE A 117 37.81 14.26 -45.94
C ILE A 117 37.62 14.23 -47.45
N THR A 118 36.60 13.53 -47.96
CA THR A 118 36.35 13.45 -49.41
C THR A 118 36.00 14.81 -50.00
N ALA A 119 35.08 15.56 -49.38
CA ALA A 119 34.70 16.89 -49.85
C ALA A 119 35.85 17.90 -49.74
N GLY A 120 36.60 17.86 -48.64
CA GLY A 120 37.79 18.69 -48.44
C GLY A 120 38.89 18.40 -49.46
N GLY A 121 39.15 17.13 -49.77
CA GLY A 121 40.12 16.74 -50.79
C GLY A 121 39.73 17.23 -52.19
N ILE A 122 38.46 17.08 -52.58
CA ILE A 122 37.97 17.54 -53.90
C ILE A 122 38.10 19.06 -54.04
N THR A 123 37.66 19.81 -53.02
CA THR A 123 37.73 21.29 -53.04
C THR A 123 39.18 21.79 -53.06
N GLY A 124 40.07 21.17 -52.30
CA GLY A 124 41.50 21.49 -52.31
C GLY A 124 42.15 21.29 -53.68
N LEU A 125 41.84 20.20 -54.38
CA LEU A 125 42.38 19.93 -55.72
C LEU A 125 41.85 20.92 -56.76
N LEU A 126 40.54 21.17 -56.79
CA LEU A 126 39.94 22.10 -57.74
C LEU A 126 40.38 23.56 -57.52
N GLY A 127 40.67 23.96 -56.28
CA GLY A 127 41.15 25.31 -55.98
C GLY A 127 42.61 25.58 -56.39
N THR A 128 43.35 24.56 -56.82
CA THR A 128 44.76 24.69 -57.25
C THR A 128 44.94 24.75 -58.77
N ILE A 129 43.86 24.59 -59.54
CA ILE A 129 43.81 24.65 -61.02
C ILE A 129 43.19 25.99 -61.42
#